data_AF-A0A6J0M0R6-F1
#
_entry.id   AF-A0A6J0M0R6-F1
#
_cell.length_a   1.000
_cell.length_b   1.000
_cell.length_c   1.000
_cell.angle_alpha   90.00
_cell.angle_beta   90.00
_cell.angle_gamma   90.00
#
_symmetry.space_group_name_H-M   'P 1'
#
loop_
_entity.id
_entity.type
_entity.pdbx_description
1 polymer ?
#
loop_
_entity_poly.entity_id
_entity_poly.type
_entity_poly.pdbx_seq_one_letter_code
_entity_poly.pdbx_strand_id
1 'polypeptide(L)'
;MGILIDAKVYDCRNHRRKNHRIPILNRVEIEIEKYKKKRQADEEDVSLWKSGDEKYKRKFSTRDTWQILREKHQKFDECKAIWFKNSTPKFSFLTWVAVNDRLSTGERMLSWNANVDASCIFCKTPVETVAHLFFECPFSQQIWRSLVK
;
A
#
# COMPACT_ATOMS: atom_id res chain seq x y z
N MET A 1 -33.41 -19.95 -17.28
CA MET A 1 -33.95 -18.72 -17.92
C MET A 1 -33.41 -17.51 -17.17
N GLY A 2 -32.35 -16.88 -17.67
CA GLY A 2 -31.69 -15.73 -17.06
C GLY A 2 -30.48 -15.33 -17.90
N ILE A 3 -29.93 -14.14 -17.66
CA ILE A 3 -28.62 -13.73 -18.19
C ILE A 3 -27.60 -14.72 -17.59
N LEU A 4 -26.75 -15.31 -18.44
CA LEU A 4 -25.74 -16.27 -17.98
C LEU A 4 -24.72 -15.57 -17.08
N ILE A 5 -24.11 -16.32 -16.15
CA ILE A 5 -23.12 -15.75 -15.21
C ILE A 5 -21.85 -15.26 -15.91
N ASP A 6 -21.54 -15.84 -17.07
CA ASP A 6 -20.43 -15.52 -17.95
C ASP A 6 -20.83 -14.58 -19.11
N ALA A 7 -22.07 -14.07 -19.12
CA ALA A 7 -22.53 -13.14 -20.14
C ALA A 7 -21.68 -11.86 -20.13
N LYS A 8 -21.19 -11.48 -21.30
CA LYS A 8 -20.39 -10.28 -21.51
C LYS A 8 -21.29 -9.12 -21.91
N VAL A 9 -20.79 -7.89 -21.74
CA VAL A 9 -21.45 -6.68 -22.25
C VAL A 9 -21.72 -6.77 -23.75
N TYR A 10 -20.85 -7.47 -24.49
CA TYR A 10 -21.06 -7.77 -25.92
C TYR A 10 -22.39 -8.48 -26.21
N ASP A 11 -22.81 -9.43 -25.36
CA ASP A 11 -24.04 -10.21 -25.56
C ASP A 11 -25.30 -9.35 -25.45
N CYS A 12 -25.19 -8.19 -24.79
CA CYS A 12 -26.27 -7.21 -24.70
C CYS A 12 -26.63 -6.62 -26.07
N ARG A 13 -25.74 -6.69 -27.07
CA ARG A 13 -25.98 -6.14 -28.43
C ARG A 13 -27.24 -6.73 -29.07
N ASN A 14 -27.38 -8.05 -29.00
CA ASN A 14 -28.48 -8.79 -29.62
C ASN A 14 -29.55 -9.20 -28.61
N HIS A 15 -29.42 -8.80 -27.34
CA HIS A 15 -30.34 -9.19 -26.26
C HIS A 15 -31.75 -8.66 -26.49
N ARG A 16 -32.76 -9.52 -26.60
CA ARG A 16 -34.16 -9.06 -26.69
C ARG A 16 -34.70 -8.81 -25.28
N ARG A 17 -35.25 -7.62 -25.05
CA ARG A 17 -35.85 -7.24 -23.76
C ARG A 17 -36.89 -8.26 -23.30
N LYS A 18 -36.85 -8.61 -22.02
CA LYS A 18 -37.82 -9.47 -21.35
C LYS A 18 -38.47 -8.76 -20.16
N ASN A 19 -39.67 -9.21 -19.79
CA ASN A 19 -40.36 -8.76 -18.58
C ASN A 19 -40.22 -9.85 -17.52
N HIS A 20 -39.68 -9.47 -16.36
CA HIS A 20 -39.43 -10.39 -15.26
C HIS A 20 -40.36 -10.08 -14.09
N ARG A 21 -40.73 -11.10 -13.31
CA ARG A 21 -41.46 -10.89 -12.05
C ARG A 21 -40.57 -10.23 -10.98
N ILE A 22 -39.25 -10.41 -11.08
CA ILE A 22 -38.28 -9.91 -10.10
C ILE A 22 -37.86 -8.47 -10.49
N PRO A 23 -38.01 -7.47 -9.59
CA PRO A 23 -37.73 -6.06 -9.91
C PRO A 23 -36.30 -5.75 -10.32
N ILE A 24 -35.29 -6.39 -9.71
CA ILE A 24 -33.88 -6.13 -10.04
C ILE A 24 -33.56 -6.53 -11.49
N LEU A 25 -34.17 -7.61 -12.00
CA LEU A 25 -33.96 -8.05 -13.37
C LEU A 25 -34.57 -7.05 -14.36
N ASN A 26 -35.73 -6.47 -14.06
CA ASN A 26 -36.28 -5.39 -14.88
C ASN A 26 -35.40 -4.13 -14.88
N ARG A 27 -34.68 -3.83 -13.78
CA ARG A 27 -33.69 -2.73 -13.77
C ARG A 27 -32.51 -3.04 -14.69
N VAL A 28 -32.02 -4.28 -14.70
CA VAL A 28 -30.96 -4.70 -15.64
C VAL A 28 -31.44 -4.55 -17.10
N GLU A 29 -32.67 -4.96 -17.41
CA GLU A 29 -33.26 -4.76 -18.75
C GLU A 29 -33.32 -3.27 -19.15
N ILE A 30 -33.63 -2.38 -18.21
CA ILE A 30 -33.60 -0.93 -18.43
C ILE A 30 -32.18 -0.44 -18.74
N GLU A 31 -31.17 -0.91 -18.00
CA GLU A 31 -29.77 -0.54 -18.25
C GLU A 31 -29.25 -1.07 -19.59
N ILE A 32 -29.64 -2.29 -19.99
CA ILE A 32 -29.32 -2.85 -21.32
C ILE A 32 -29.90 -1.97 -22.43
N GLU A 33 -31.17 -1.56 -22.31
CA GLU A 33 -31.80 -0.67 -23.29
C GLU A 33 -31.15 0.73 -23.32
N LYS A 34 -30.75 1.28 -22.16
CA LYS A 34 -29.99 2.54 -22.09
C LYS A 34 -28.64 2.40 -22.79
N TYR A 35 -27.92 1.30 -22.56
CA TYR A 35 -26.64 1.03 -23.22
C TYR A 35 -26.79 0.96 -24.74
N LYS A 36 -27.80 0.23 -25.24
CA LYS A 36 -28.09 0.13 -26.68
C LYS A 36 -28.39 1.48 -27.34
N LYS A 37 -29.16 2.34 -26.66
CA LYS A 37 -29.52 3.67 -27.17
C LYS A 37 -28.33 4.63 -27.21
N LYS A 38 -27.42 4.53 -26.23
CA LYS A 38 -26.26 5.42 -26.12
C LYS A 38 -25.13 5.05 -27.08
N ARG A 39 -25.05 3.78 -27.48
CA ARG A 39 -23.96 3.28 -28.33
C ARG A 39 -24.13 3.78 -29.77
N GLN A 40 -23.09 4.41 -30.31
CA GLN A 40 -22.97 4.65 -31.75
C GLN A 40 -22.52 3.33 -32.40
N ALA A 41 -23.23 2.88 -33.44
CA ALA A 41 -23.06 1.54 -34.00
C ALA A 41 -21.66 1.32 -34.64
N ASP A 42 -21.02 2.41 -35.06
CA ASP A 42 -19.81 2.42 -35.88
C ASP A 42 -18.52 2.76 -35.11
N GLU A 43 -18.58 2.98 -33.79
CA GLU A 43 -17.38 3.19 -32.98
C GLU A 43 -16.79 1.86 -32.51
N GLU A 44 -15.50 1.65 -32.79
CA GLU A 44 -14.72 0.52 -32.27
C GLU A 44 -14.43 0.70 -30.77
N ASP A 45 -14.37 -0.42 -30.04
CA ASP A 45 -14.02 -0.41 -28.62
C ASP A 45 -12.56 0.02 -28.45
N VAL A 46 -12.31 1.02 -27.60
CA VAL A 46 -10.96 1.53 -27.31
C VAL A 46 -10.58 1.21 -25.87
N SER A 47 -9.44 0.53 -25.71
CA SER A 47 -8.83 0.33 -24.39
C SER A 47 -8.29 1.64 -23.83
N LEU A 48 -8.71 2.00 -22.62
CA LEU A 48 -8.24 3.19 -21.90
C LEU A 48 -7.59 2.81 -20.56
N TRP A 49 -6.55 3.55 -20.20
CA TRP A 49 -5.86 3.44 -18.92
C TRP A 49 -6.55 4.31 -17.87
N LYS A 50 -6.88 3.73 -16.72
CA LYS A 50 -7.38 4.49 -15.57
C LYS A 50 -6.26 5.39 -15.03
N SER A 51 -6.56 6.67 -14.86
CA SER A 51 -5.63 7.74 -14.50
C SER A 51 -6.20 8.63 -13.38
N GLY A 52 -6.84 8.02 -12.39
CA GLY A 52 -7.45 8.66 -11.23
C GLY A 52 -8.89 8.17 -10.99
N ASP A 53 -9.61 8.85 -10.12
CA ASP A 53 -11.03 8.60 -9.90
C ASP A 53 -11.79 9.01 -11.16
N GLU A 54 -12.42 8.02 -11.80
CA GLU A 54 -13.26 8.15 -13.00
C GLU A 54 -12.60 8.78 -14.24
N LYS A 55 -11.27 8.95 -14.25
CA LYS A 55 -10.53 9.49 -15.41
C LYS A 55 -9.83 8.38 -16.19
N TYR A 56 -10.02 8.41 -17.51
CA TYR A 56 -9.47 7.42 -18.43
C TYR A 56 -8.68 8.10 -19.55
N LYS A 57 -7.52 7.55 -19.92
CA LYS A 57 -6.60 8.11 -20.93
C LYS A 57 -6.19 7.04 -21.94
N ARG A 58 -5.92 7.44 -23.19
CA ARG A 58 -5.39 6.54 -24.23
C ARG A 58 -3.92 6.15 -24.00
N LYS A 59 -3.14 7.01 -23.33
CA LYS A 59 -1.72 6.77 -23.04
C LYS A 59 -1.53 6.29 -21.61
N PHE A 60 -0.67 5.28 -21.46
CA PHE A 60 -0.24 4.82 -20.15
C PHE A 60 0.61 5.86 -19.45
N SER A 61 0.47 5.96 -18.14
CA SER A 61 1.25 6.86 -17.28
C SER A 61 1.67 6.10 -16.05
N THR A 62 2.95 5.74 -15.98
CA THR A 62 3.53 5.04 -14.82
C THR A 62 3.23 5.81 -13.52
N ARG A 63 3.28 7.14 -13.57
CA ARG A 63 2.99 8.01 -12.43
C ARG A 63 1.55 7.86 -11.96
N ASP A 64 0.59 7.96 -12.88
CA ASP A 64 -0.84 7.93 -12.52
C ASP A 64 -1.24 6.53 -12.06
N THR A 65 -0.74 5.48 -12.72
CA THR A 65 -0.92 4.09 -12.28
C THR A 65 -0.31 3.85 -10.90
N TRP A 66 0.92 4.31 -10.65
CA TRP A 66 1.54 4.20 -9.33
C TRP A 66 0.73 4.90 -8.24
N GLN A 67 0.15 6.07 -8.53
CA GLN A 67 -0.70 6.80 -7.59
C GLN A 67 -2.02 6.08 -7.25
N ILE A 68 -2.53 5.27 -8.17
CA ILE A 68 -3.72 4.43 -7.96
C ILE A 68 -3.37 3.18 -7.16
N LEU A 69 -2.24 2.54 -7.47
CA LEU A 69 -1.82 1.29 -6.83
C LEU A 69 -1.31 1.49 -5.40
N ARG A 70 -0.68 2.63 -5.11
CA ARG A 70 -0.09 2.86 -3.79
C ARG A 70 -1.15 3.15 -2.73
N GLU A 71 -0.93 2.61 -1.55
CA GLU A 71 -1.60 3.08 -0.35
C GLU A 71 -1.00 4.43 0.08
N LYS A 72 -1.83 5.47 0.08
CA LYS A 72 -1.41 6.81 0.52
C LYS A 72 -1.34 6.85 2.04
N HIS A 73 -0.12 6.79 2.56
CA HIS A 73 0.16 6.98 3.98
C HIS A 73 0.32 8.46 4.32
N GLN A 74 0.10 8.83 5.58
CA GLN A 74 0.40 10.18 6.07
C GLN A 74 1.87 10.52 5.79
N LYS A 75 2.13 11.76 5.38
CA LYS A 75 3.51 12.22 5.22
C LYS A 75 4.16 12.22 6.61
N PHE A 76 5.20 11.41 6.76
CA PHE A 76 5.99 11.32 7.97
C PHE A 76 7.02 12.47 7.97
N ASP A 77 6.76 13.52 8.74
CA ASP A 77 7.62 14.72 8.77
C ASP A 77 9.01 14.43 9.36
N GLU A 78 9.12 13.37 10.16
CA GLU A 78 10.36 12.87 10.77
C GLU A 78 11.40 12.40 9.74
N CYS A 79 10.99 12.17 8.48
CA CYS A 79 11.90 11.95 7.37
C CYS A 79 12.95 13.07 7.24
N LYS A 80 12.61 14.34 7.55
CA LYS A 80 13.55 15.46 7.41
C LYS A 80 14.64 15.47 8.49
N ALA A 81 14.34 14.97 9.68
CA ALA A 81 15.32 14.86 10.77
C ALA A 81 16.38 13.79 10.46
N ILE A 82 16.00 12.76 9.72
CA ILE A 82 16.88 11.64 9.34
C ILE A 82 17.61 11.93 8.02
N TRP A 83 16.91 12.51 7.04
CA TRP A 83 17.38 12.76 5.69
C TRP A 83 17.55 14.27 5.45
N PHE A 84 18.64 14.84 5.98
CA PHE A 84 18.98 16.26 5.80
C PHE A 84 20.23 16.44 4.93
N LYS A 85 20.44 17.68 4.45
CA LYS A 85 21.61 18.01 3.62
C LYS A 85 22.89 17.78 4.43
N ASN A 86 23.81 16.99 3.89
CA ASN A 86 25.05 16.53 4.54
C ASN A 86 24.89 15.42 5.60
N SER A 87 23.73 14.76 5.67
CA SER A 87 23.63 13.55 6.49
C SER A 87 24.50 12.43 5.90
N THR A 88 25.21 11.70 6.75
CA THR A 88 25.99 10.55 6.31
C THR A 88 25.02 9.39 6.01
N PRO A 89 24.94 8.89 4.76
CA PRO A 89 23.90 7.93 4.36
C PRO A 89 23.84 6.68 5.23
N LYS A 90 25.01 6.18 5.69
CA LYS A 90 25.10 5.03 6.59
C LYS A 90 24.35 5.24 7.90
N PHE A 91 24.50 6.41 8.53
CA PHE A 91 23.85 6.71 9.81
C PHE A 91 22.37 7.05 9.60
N SER A 92 22.01 7.79 8.55
CA SER A 92 20.61 8.05 8.20
C SER A 92 19.83 6.76 7.96
N PHE A 93 20.41 5.80 7.24
CA PHE A 93 19.77 4.50 7.01
C PHE A 93 19.60 3.72 8.32
N LEU A 94 20.63 3.68 9.17
CA LEU A 94 20.56 3.02 10.47
C LEU A 94 19.45 3.64 11.34
N THR A 95 19.39 4.96 11.44
CA THR A 95 18.35 5.68 12.21
C THR A 95 16.96 5.43 11.62
N TRP A 96 16.81 5.44 10.29
CA TRP A 96 15.54 5.13 9.63
C TRP A 96 15.03 3.73 9.99
N VAL A 97 15.91 2.73 9.93
CA VAL A 97 15.59 1.35 10.29
C VAL A 97 15.24 1.25 11.78
N ALA A 98 15.97 1.95 12.65
CA ALA A 98 15.71 1.98 14.09
C ALA A 98 14.34 2.60 14.44
N VAL A 99 13.99 3.76 13.86
CA VAL A 99 12.71 4.46 14.11
C VAL A 99 11.50 3.64 13.64
N ASN A 100 11.68 2.75 12.67
CA ASN A 100 10.62 1.87 12.18
C ASN A 100 10.57 0.50 12.92
N ASP A 101 11.31 0.34 14.02
CA ASP A 101 11.48 -0.93 14.74
C ASP A 101 11.95 -2.09 13.84
N ARG A 102 12.78 -1.75 12.84
CA ARG A 102 13.32 -2.70 11.84
C ARG A 102 14.74 -3.15 12.09
N LEU A 103 15.35 -2.71 13.18
CA LEU A 103 16.68 -3.17 13.58
C LEU A 103 16.59 -4.60 14.13
N SER A 104 17.61 -5.41 13.87
CA SER A 104 17.70 -6.80 14.36
C SER A 104 18.05 -6.86 15.85
N THR A 105 17.19 -6.30 16.70
CA THR A 105 17.32 -6.36 18.16
C THR A 105 16.84 -7.71 18.70
N GLY A 106 17.22 -8.04 19.94
CA GLY A 106 16.77 -9.25 20.62
C GLY A 106 15.24 -9.41 20.63
N GLU A 107 14.50 -8.32 20.88
CA GLU A 107 13.03 -8.29 20.81
C GLU A 107 12.50 -8.73 19.44
N ARG A 108 13.09 -8.22 18.35
CA ARG A 108 12.69 -8.61 16.98
C ARG A 108 13.07 -10.05 16.67
N MET A 109 14.23 -10.51 17.14
CA MET A 109 14.67 -11.90 16.93
C MET A 109 13.75 -12.92 17.62
N LEU A 110 13.19 -12.60 18.79
CA LEU A 110 12.22 -13.45 19.49
C LEU A 110 10.96 -13.72 18.65
N SER A 111 10.56 -12.77 17.80
CA SER A 111 9.41 -12.96 16.90
C SER A 111 9.64 -14.03 15.83
N TRP A 112 10.90 -14.36 15.52
CA TRP A 112 11.27 -15.37 14.53
C TRP A 112 11.67 -16.70 15.18
N ASN A 113 12.31 -16.65 16.35
CA ASN A 113 12.73 -17.82 17.09
C ASN A 113 12.64 -17.56 18.60
N ALA A 114 11.67 -18.20 19.25
CA ALA A 114 11.46 -18.05 20.70
C ALA A 114 12.62 -18.55 21.56
N ASN A 115 13.51 -19.39 21.02
CA ASN A 115 14.65 -19.96 21.75
C ASN A 115 15.95 -19.16 21.59
N VAL A 116 15.90 -17.97 20.97
CA VAL A 116 17.09 -17.12 20.80
C VAL A 116 17.41 -16.37 22.09
N ASP A 117 18.70 -16.21 22.39
CA ASP A 117 19.13 -15.29 23.44
C ASP A 117 18.88 -13.85 22.98
N ALA A 118 17.88 -13.22 23.59
CA ALA A 118 17.48 -11.85 23.31
C ALA A 118 18.19 -10.83 24.21
N SER A 119 19.12 -11.28 25.06
CA SER A 119 19.79 -10.41 26.01
C SER A 119 20.71 -9.42 25.32
N CYS A 120 20.82 -8.21 25.88
CA CYS A 120 21.72 -7.20 25.34
C CYS A 120 23.17 -7.64 25.50
N ILE A 121 23.94 -7.60 24.41
CA ILE A 121 25.34 -8.05 24.42
C ILE A 121 26.23 -7.20 25.35
N PHE A 122 25.88 -5.93 25.55
CA PHE A 122 26.68 -4.96 26.30
C PHE A 122 26.47 -5.02 27.81
N CYS A 123 25.23 -5.16 28.28
CA CYS A 123 24.89 -5.09 29.70
C CYS A 123 24.10 -6.29 30.23
N LYS A 124 23.83 -7.29 29.40
CA LYS A 124 23.15 -8.54 29.76
C LYS A 124 21.72 -8.35 30.30
N THR A 125 21.10 -7.21 30.01
CA THR A 125 19.66 -7.00 30.25
C THR A 125 18.86 -8.02 29.45
N PRO A 126 17.78 -8.62 29.99
CA PRO A 126 17.11 -9.78 29.38
C PRO A 126 16.57 -9.59 27.96
N VAL A 127 16.14 -8.39 27.61
CA VAL A 127 15.58 -8.09 26.28
C VAL A 127 16.24 -6.83 25.74
N GLU A 128 16.94 -6.98 24.62
CA GLU A 128 17.45 -5.88 23.83
C GLU A 128 16.35 -5.30 22.94
N THR A 129 15.95 -4.07 23.21
CA THR A 129 15.05 -3.25 22.38
C THR A 129 15.84 -2.10 21.73
N VAL A 130 15.24 -1.39 20.76
CA VAL A 130 15.87 -0.20 20.16
C VAL A 130 16.10 0.88 21.22
N ALA A 131 15.09 1.14 22.07
CA ALA A 131 15.20 2.11 23.17
C ALA A 131 16.32 1.72 24.14
N HIS A 132 16.41 0.44 24.48
CA HIS A 132 17.47 -0.07 25.34
C HIS A 132 18.85 0.12 24.70
N LEU A 133 19.04 -0.38 23.47
CA LEU A 133 20.31 -0.35 22.77
C LEU A 133 20.87 1.08 22.64
N PHE A 134 20.02 2.06 22.33
CA PHE A 134 20.48 3.43 22.11
C PHE A 134 20.45 4.32 23.35
N PHE A 135 19.48 4.18 24.26
CA PHE A 135 19.27 5.18 25.32
C PHE A 135 19.38 4.63 26.73
N GLU A 136 18.89 3.42 27.00
CA GLU A 136 18.82 2.90 28.37
C GLU A 136 20.03 2.05 28.76
N CYS A 137 20.72 1.45 27.78
CA CYS A 137 21.87 0.58 28.03
C CYS A 137 22.98 1.35 28.76
N PRO A 138 23.47 0.84 29.91
CA PRO A 138 24.55 1.49 30.66
C PRO A 138 25.81 1.76 29.84
N PHE A 139 26.11 0.92 28.85
CA PHE A 139 27.21 1.13 27.92
C PHE A 139 26.95 2.34 27.00
N SER A 140 25.79 2.37 26.34
CA SER A 140 25.40 3.48 25.46
C SER A 140 25.26 4.80 26.21
N GLN A 141 24.75 4.79 27.44
CA GLN A 141 24.69 5.97 28.30
C GLN A 141 26.08 6.57 28.57
N GLN A 142 27.12 5.74 28.74
CA GLN A 142 28.49 6.24 28.92
C GLN A 142 28.98 6.96 27.66
N ILE A 143 28.67 6.43 26.48
CA ILE A 143 28.99 7.07 25.19
C ILE A 143 28.29 8.43 25.10
N TRP A 144 26.98 8.48 25.38
CA TRP A 144 26.24 9.74 25.33
C TRP A 144 26.79 10.78 26.30
N ARG A 145 27.11 10.40 27.54
CA ARG A 145 27.73 11.29 28.52
C ARG A 145 29.09 11.83 28.06
N SER A 146 29.81 11.08 27.23
CA SER A 146 31.08 11.52 26.64
C SER A 146 30.88 12.50 25.48
N LEU A 147 29.84 12.29 24.66
CA LEU A 147 29.56 13.09 23.47
C LEU A 147 28.81 14.40 23.76
N VAL A 148 28.01 14.44 24.84
CA VAL A 148 27.14 15.58 25.19
C VAL A 148 27.81 16.52 26.22
N LYS A 149 29.13 16.44 26.38
CA LYS A 149 29.90 17.39 27.19
C LYS A 149 30.14 18.72 26.46
#